data_AF-A0A101WGE1-F1
#
_entry.id   AF-A0A101WGE1-F1
#
_cell.length_a   1.000
_cell.length_b   1.000
_cell.length_c   1.000
_cell.angle_alpha   90.00
_cell.angle_beta   90.00
_cell.angle_gamma   90.00
#
_symmetry.space_group_name_H-M   'P 1'
#
loop_
_entity.id
_entity.type
_entity.pdbx_description
1 polymer ?
#
loop_
_entity_poly.entity_id
_entity_poly.type
_entity_poly.pdbx_seq_one_letter_code
_entity_poly.pdbx_strand_id
1 'polypeptide(L)' 'MLPEEAAQHLGCGYDKLLQMVRKKELPHYRIGRRVFFTRETLDLWIENQEKRSIQSENGLRMAR' A
#
# COMPACT_ATOMS: atom_id res chain seq x y z
N MET A 1 12.90 -1.93 4.89
CA MET A 1 12.57 -0.69 5.62
C MET A 1 11.67 -1.01 6.80
N LEU A 2 11.81 -0.24 7.88
CA LEU A 2 10.98 -0.31 9.08
C LEU A 2 9.62 0.40 8.85
N PRO A 3 8.63 0.21 9.73
CA PRO A 3 7.33 0.84 9.56
C PRO A 3 7.39 2.37 9.53
N GLU A 4 8.28 3.01 10.28
CA GLU A 4 8.46 4.47 10.26
C GLU A 4 8.94 4.97 8.88
N GLU A 5 9.92 4.27 8.28
CA GLU A 5 10.43 4.56 6.94
C GLU A 5 9.39 4.28 5.85
N ALA A 6 8.60 3.22 6.01
CA ALA A 6 7.51 2.90 5.08
C ALA A 6 6.40 3.94 5.14
N ALA A 7 6.06 4.44 6.33
CA ALA A 7 5.07 5.49 6.49
C ALA A 7 5.53 6.78 5.79
N GLN A 8 6.79 7.16 5.95
CA GLN A 8 7.40 8.28 5.24
C GLN A 8 7.41 8.07 3.72
N HIS A 9 7.81 6.88 3.25
CA HIS A 9 7.83 6.54 1.81
C HIS A 9 6.44 6.64 1.17
N LEU A 10 5.40 6.19 1.88
CA LEU A 10 4.01 6.25 1.42
C LEU A 10 3.34 7.61 1.68
N GLY A 11 4.01 8.55 2.34
CA GLY A 11 3.42 9.84 2.71
C GLY A 11 2.21 9.72 3.66
N CYS A 12 2.17 8.69 4.50
CA CYS A 12 1.06 8.45 5.43
C CYS A 12 1.52 8.47 6.89
N GLY A 13 0.58 8.63 7.83
CA GLY A 13 0.89 8.56 9.26
C GLY A 13 1.25 7.13 9.69
N TYR A 14 2.14 7.02 10.67
CA TYR A 14 2.58 5.75 11.24
C TYR A 14 1.42 4.86 11.72
N ASP A 15 0.48 5.43 12.46
CA ASP A 15 -0.68 4.70 12.98
C ASP A 15 -1.56 4.18 11.84
N LYS A 16 -1.73 4.98 10.79
CA LYS A 16 -2.48 4.59 9.59
C LYS A 16 -1.82 3.42 8.89
N LEU A 17 -0.49 3.47 8.72
CA LEU A 17 0.27 2.37 8.17
C LEU A 17 0.07 1.08 8.99
N LEU A 18 0.23 1.13 10.31
CA LEU A 18 0.05 -0.04 11.17
C LEU A 18 -1.38 -0.58 11.13
N GLN A 19 -2.40 0.28 11.04
CA GLN A 19 -3.78 -0.15 10.83
C GLN A 19 -3.93 -0.90 9.50
N MET A 20 -3.36 -0.40 8.41
CA MET A 20 -3.41 -1.06 7.10
C MET A 20 -2.67 -2.41 7.10
N VAL A 21 -1.54 -2.50 7.81
CA VAL A 21 -0.82 -3.77 8.04
C VAL A 21 -1.71 -4.78 8.76
N ARG A 22 -2.39 -4.37 9.85
CA ARG A 22 -3.30 -5.23 10.62
C ARG A 22 -4.48 -5.71 9.78
N LYS A 23 -4.98 -4.85 8.90
CA LYS A 23 -6.05 -5.17 7.94
C LYS A 23 -5.57 -5.95 6.71
N LYS A 24 -4.26 -6.20 6.58
CA LYS A 24 -3.62 -6.84 5.40
C LYS A 24 -3.86 -6.06 4.10
N GLU A 25 -3.99 -4.74 4.18
CA GLU A 25 -4.17 -3.83 3.05
C GLU A 25 -2.83 -3.43 2.42
N LEU A 26 -1.73 -3.57 3.16
CA LEU A 26 -0.36 -3.32 2.69
C LEU A 26 0.45 -4.62 2.59
N PRO A 27 1.24 -4.79 1.52
CA PRO A 27 2.17 -5.89 1.42
C PRO A 27 3.30 -5.70 2.43
N HIS A 28 3.59 -6.75 3.19
CA HIS A 28 4.60 -6.74 4.24
C HIS A 28 5.10 -8.17 4.49
N TYR A 29 6.26 -8.28 5.13
CA TYR A 29 6.75 -9.54 5.67
C TYR A 29 7.13 -9.38 7.13
N ARG A 30 7.31 -10.51 7.83
CA ARG A 30 7.62 -10.53 9.26
C ARG A 30 8.89 -11.30 9.53
N ILE A 31 9.68 -10.80 10.47
CA ILE A 31 10.75 -11.55 11.11
C ILE A 31 10.45 -11.53 12.60
N GLY A 32 9.99 -12.67 13.12
CA GLY A 32 9.42 -12.77 14.46
C GLY A 32 8.23 -11.82 14.64
N ARG A 33 8.32 -10.93 15.64
CA ARG A 33 7.26 -9.96 15.96
C ARG A 33 7.31 -8.67 15.15
N ARG A 34 8.43 -8.42 14.45
CA ARG A 34 8.65 -7.17 13.69
C ARG A 34 8.11 -7.29 12.27
N VAL A 35 7.60 -6.16 11.76
CA VAL A 35 7.10 -6.01 10.39
C VAL A 35 8.11 -5.24 9.56
N PHE A 36 8.31 -5.68 8.34
CA PHE A 36 9.24 -5.08 7.40
C PHE A 36 8.58 -4.94 6.02
N PHE A 37 9.15 -4.02 5.25
CA PHE A 37 8.73 -3.72 3.89
C PHE A 37 9.94 -3.63 2.97
N THR A 38 9.75 -3.95 1.70
CA THR A 38 10.73 -3.68 0.63
C THR A 38 10.20 -2.52 -0.21
N ARG A 39 11.12 -1.68 -0.70
CA ARG A 39 10.77 -0.52 -1.54
C ARG A 39 10.05 -0.98 -2.81
N GLU A 40 10.65 -1.93 -3.51
CA GLU A 40 10.12 -2.50 -4.75
C GLU A 40 8.67 -3.00 -4.61
N THR A 41 8.35 -3.69 -3.52
CA THR A 41 6.99 -4.22 -3.32
C THR A 41 5.99 -3.12 -2.98
N LEU A 42 6.39 -2.07 -2.25
CA LEU A 42 5.54 -0.91 -2.01
C LEU A 42 5.30 -0.13 -3.31
N ASP A 43 6.32 0.04 -4.14
CA ASP A 43 6.22 0.76 -5.42
C ASP A 43 5.28 0.02 -6.39
N LEU A 44 5.42 -1.31 -6.52
CA LEU A 44 4.47 -2.12 -7.30
C LEU A 44 3.04 -2.05 -6.74
N TRP A 45 2.88 -1.96 -5.43
CA TRP A 45 1.56 -1.82 -4.83
C TRP A 45 0.93 -0.46 -5.17
N ILE A 46 1.70 0.64 -5.13
CA ILE A 46 1.25 1.97 -5.56
C ILE A 46 0.81 1.93 -7.03
N GLU A 47 1.66 1.42 -7.92
CA GLU A 47 1.37 1.34 -9.36
C GLU A 47 0.07 0.57 -9.63
N ASN A 48 -0.15 -0.53 -8.92
CA ASN A 48 -1.38 -1.31 -9.04
C ASN A 48 -2.61 -0.56 -8.49
N GLN A 49 -2.49 0.22 -7.41
CA GLN A 49 -3.57 1.07 -6.93
C GLN A 49 -3.93 2.15 -7.97
N GLU A 50 -2.94 2.82 -8.54
CA GLU A 50 -3.12 3.84 -9.56
C GLU A 50 -3.83 3.28 -10.80
N LYS A 51 -3.37 2.13 -11.31
CA LYS A 51 -4.00 1.42 -12.43
C LYS A 51 -5.47 1.07 -12.14
N ARG A 52 -5.78 0.59 -10.93
CA ARG A 52 -7.16 0.25 -10.54
C ARG A 52 -8.05 1.50 -10.45
N SER A 53 -7.49 2.61 -9.97
CA SER A 53 -8.20 3.89 -9.84
C SER A 53 -8.72 4.37 -11.20
N ILE A 54 -7.90 4.31 -12.24
CA ILE A 54 -8.26 4.75 -13.60
C ILE A 54 -9.09 3.71 -14.38
N GLN A 55 -8.89 2.41 -14.15
CA GLN A 55 -9.68 1.36 -14.80
C GLN A 55 -11.13 1.35 -14.32
N SER A 56 -11.36 1.61 -13.03
CA SER A 56 -12.70 1.74 -12.48
C SER A 56 -13.48 2.93 -13.07
N GLU A 57 -12.78 3.97 -13.55
CA GLU A 57 -13.42 5.15 -14.14
C GLU A 57 -13.85 4.91 -15.60
N ASN A 58 -13.06 4.17 -16.39
CA ASN A 58 -13.39 3.86 -17.78
C ASN A 58 -14.58 2.90 -17.93
N GLY A 59 -14.75 1.95 -17.01
CA GLY A 59 -15.90 1.03 -17.03
C GLY A 59 -17.25 1.72 -16.72
N LEU A 60 -17.23 2.78 -15.90
CA LEU A 60 -18.45 3.50 -15.51
C LEU A 60 -18.90 4.54 -16.55
N ARG A 61 -17.96 5.06 -17.36
CA ARG A 61 -18.27 6.03 -18.43
C ARG A 61 -18.83 5.36 -19.70
N MET A 62 -18.49 4.09 -19.97
CA MET A 62 -18.99 3.36 -21.14
C MET A 62 -20.36 2.68 -20.92
N ALA A 63 -20.84 2.63 -19.67
CA ALA A 63 -22.12 2.06 -19.28
C ALA A 63 -23.21 3.12 -18.99
N ARG A 64 -22.95 4.39 -19.33
CA ARG A 64 -23.88 5.52 -19.21
C ARG A 64 -24.38 5.99 -20.57
#